data_AF-Q8EF47-F1
#
_entry.id   AF-Q8EF47-F1
#
_cell.length_a   1.000
_cell.length_b   1.000
_cell.length_c   1.000
_cell.angle_alpha   90.00
_cell.angle_beta   90.00
_cell.angle_gamma   90.00
#
_symmetry.space_group_name_H-M   'P 1'
#
loop_
_entity.id
_entity.type
_entity.pdbx_description
1 polymer ?
#
loop_
_entity_poly.entity_id
_entity_poly.type
_entity_poly.pdbx_seq_one_letter_code
_entity_poly.pdbx_strand_id
1 'polypeptide(L)'
;MKDKPIITLRHMQDVINLFDTIKPEATLAAICYESTRYIRWSEFDDMQVYQLDFEPYLSISEHCNMRFFTLHQSQLRVYLAHLNDAGHAPRWEARPITLSQLQDIELMTHLMQDHAYQLGLRINLDLNYPI
;
A
#
# COMPACT_ATOMS: atom_id res chain seq x y z
N MET A 1 15.07 -7.33 11.32
CA MET A 1 13.86 -7.77 10.60
C MET A 1 13.41 -9.06 11.21
N LYS A 2 12.17 -9.14 11.70
CA LYS A 2 11.51 -10.45 11.75
C LYS A 2 11.13 -10.75 10.32
N ASP A 3 11.58 -11.87 9.77
CA ASP A 3 11.14 -12.31 8.44
C ASP A 3 9.66 -12.67 8.52
N LYS A 4 8.79 -11.67 8.38
CA LYS A 4 7.36 -11.89 8.25
C LYS A 4 7.14 -12.53 6.89
N PRO A 5 6.44 -13.68 6.83
CA PRO A 5 6.17 -14.32 5.56
C PRO A 5 5.30 -13.39 4.71
N ILE A 6 5.65 -13.22 3.44
CA ILE A 6 4.76 -12.59 2.46
C ILE A 6 3.64 -13.58 2.17
N ILE A 7 2.40 -13.18 2.41
CA ILE A 7 1.22 -14.02 2.10
C ILE A 7 0.83 -13.79 0.65
N THR A 8 0.62 -14.87 -0.11
CA THR A 8 0.19 -14.78 -1.51
C THR A 8 -1.32 -14.83 -1.61
N LEU A 9 -1.92 -13.80 -2.19
CA LEU A 9 -3.33 -13.76 -2.55
C LEU A 9 -3.46 -14.20 -4.01
N ARG A 10 -4.41 -15.09 -4.31
CA ARG A 10 -4.51 -15.78 -5.61
C ARG A 10 -5.72 -15.36 -6.43
N HIS A 11 -6.65 -14.64 -5.84
CA HIS A 11 -7.81 -14.10 -6.53
C HIS A 11 -8.47 -12.94 -5.76
N MET A 12 -9.33 -12.18 -6.45
CA MET A 12 -10.02 -11.00 -5.88
C MET A 12 -10.80 -11.31 -4.59
N GLN A 13 -11.36 -12.51 -4.43
CA GLN A 13 -12.07 -12.87 -3.20
C GLN A 13 -11.16 -12.86 -1.96
N ASP A 14 -9.86 -13.17 -2.11
CA ASP A 14 -8.93 -13.11 -0.99
C ASP A 14 -8.68 -11.66 -0.56
N VAL A 15 -8.62 -10.76 -1.54
CA VAL A 15 -8.49 -9.32 -1.31
C VAL A 15 -9.74 -8.78 -0.64
N ILE A 16 -10.93 -9.15 -1.10
CA ILE A 16 -12.20 -8.76 -0.45
C ILE A 16 -12.18 -9.22 1.01
N ASN A 17 -11.83 -10.47 1.28
CA ASN A 17 -11.75 -10.99 2.65
C ASN A 17 -10.74 -10.21 3.51
N LEU A 18 -9.60 -9.81 2.95
CA LEU A 18 -8.60 -8.97 3.62
C LEU A 18 -9.22 -7.62 4.04
N PHE A 19 -9.92 -6.95 3.13
CA PHE A 19 -10.58 -5.67 3.42
C PHE A 19 -11.74 -5.82 4.41
N ASP A 20 -12.48 -6.92 4.37
CA ASP A 20 -13.58 -7.20 5.31
C ASP A 20 -13.09 -7.43 6.75
N THR A 21 -11.82 -7.76 6.96
CA THR A 21 -11.24 -7.83 8.32
C THR A 21 -11.08 -6.45 8.96
N ILE A 22 -11.15 -5.38 8.18
CA ILE A 22 -10.95 -4.02 8.65
C ILE A 22 -12.25 -3.49 9.29
N LYS A 23 -12.12 -3.04 10.54
CA LYS A 23 -13.24 -2.46 11.29
C LYS A 23 -13.72 -1.16 10.64
N PRO A 24 -15.04 -0.92 10.50
CA PRO A 24 -15.56 0.31 9.90
C PRO A 24 -15.05 1.60 10.58
N GLU A 25 -14.82 1.55 11.90
CA GLU A 25 -14.32 2.68 12.68
C GLU A 25 -12.87 3.06 12.33
N ALA A 26 -12.15 2.21 11.60
CA ALA A 26 -10.84 2.53 11.09
C ALA A 26 -10.88 3.43 9.84
N THR A 27 -12.06 3.71 9.25
CA THR A 27 -12.19 4.58 8.08
C THR A 27 -11.63 5.99 8.35
N LEU A 28 -10.93 6.56 7.38
CA LEU A 28 -10.38 7.92 7.45
C LEU A 28 -11.21 8.92 6.63
N ALA A 29 -10.92 10.21 6.81
CA ALA A 29 -11.40 11.24 5.88
C ALA A 29 -10.83 11.00 4.46
N ALA A 30 -11.61 11.36 3.44
CA ALA A 30 -11.27 11.12 2.03
C ALA A 30 -9.85 11.58 1.65
N ILE A 31 -9.42 12.75 2.13
CA ILE A 31 -8.08 13.31 1.87
C ILE A 31 -6.93 12.36 2.23
N CYS A 32 -7.14 11.47 3.21
CA CYS A 32 -6.13 10.50 3.63
C CYS A 32 -5.90 9.42 2.55
N TYR A 33 -6.94 9.04 1.80
CA TYR A 33 -6.86 8.05 0.73
C TYR A 33 -6.33 8.64 -0.60
N GLU A 34 -6.21 9.96 -0.66
CA GLU A 34 -5.68 10.70 -1.81
C GLU A 34 -4.20 11.06 -1.67
N SER A 35 -3.64 10.88 -0.46
CA SER A 35 -2.32 11.38 -0.07
C SER A 35 -1.46 10.27 0.54
N THR A 36 -0.15 10.42 0.39
CA THR A 36 0.86 9.60 1.08
C THR A 36 1.31 10.35 2.34
N ARG A 37 1.87 9.65 3.32
CA ARG A 37 2.60 10.28 4.41
C ARG A 37 3.82 9.47 4.81
N TYR A 38 4.75 10.12 5.52
CA TYR A 38 5.84 9.42 6.18
C TYR A 38 5.33 8.64 7.40
N ILE A 39 5.88 7.45 7.59
CA ILE A 39 5.65 6.61 8.77
C ILE A 39 6.99 6.22 9.40
N ARG A 40 6.96 5.74 10.65
CA ARG A 40 8.15 5.23 11.33
C ARG A 40 8.50 3.86 10.77
N TRP A 41 9.80 3.53 10.80
CA TRP A 41 10.26 2.18 10.46
C TRP A 41 9.52 1.09 11.23
N SER A 42 9.27 1.28 12.52
CA SER A 42 8.54 0.31 13.34
C SER A 42 7.12 0.07 12.84
N GLU A 43 6.43 1.11 12.39
CA GLU A 43 5.07 1.01 11.85
C GLU A 43 5.07 0.24 10.52
N PHE A 44 6.11 0.42 9.70
CA PHE A 44 6.29 -0.32 8.45
C PHE A 44 6.64 -1.80 8.71
N ASP A 45 7.62 -2.07 9.58
CA ASP A 45 8.06 -3.42 9.95
C ASP A 45 6.92 -4.20 10.64
N ASP A 46 6.01 -3.50 11.32
CA ASP A 46 4.85 -4.09 11.99
C ASP A 46 3.73 -4.53 11.01
N MET A 47 3.72 -4.05 9.77
CA MET A 47 2.70 -4.46 8.79
C MET A 47 2.87 -5.91 8.31
N GLN A 48 1.76 -6.58 8.01
CA GLN A 48 1.74 -7.83 7.26
C GLN A 48 1.76 -7.52 5.76
N VAL A 49 2.65 -8.18 5.02
CA VAL A 49 2.79 -7.99 3.57
C VAL A 49 2.02 -9.06 2.82
N TYR A 50 1.27 -8.64 1.81
CA TYR A 50 0.54 -9.49 0.88
C TYR A 50 1.04 -9.23 -0.53
N GLN A 51 1.26 -10.28 -1.32
CA GLN A 51 1.48 -10.17 -2.77
C GLN A 51 0.23 -10.60 -3.54
N LEU A 52 -0.08 -9.90 -4.62
CA LEU A 52 -1.25 -10.18 -5.46
C LEU A 52 -0.77 -10.92 -6.70
N ASP A 53 -0.89 -12.25 -6.69
CA ASP A 53 -0.38 -13.16 -7.72
C ASP A 53 -1.52 -13.62 -8.64
N PHE A 54 -2.21 -12.65 -9.24
CA PHE A 54 -3.32 -12.83 -10.17
C PHE A 54 -3.60 -11.56 -10.99
N GLU A 55 -4.32 -11.70 -12.10
CA GLU A 55 -4.71 -10.55 -12.92
C GLU A 55 -5.77 -9.67 -12.24
N PRO A 56 -5.72 -8.33 -12.43
CA PRO A 56 -4.82 -7.58 -13.33
C PRO A 56 -3.48 -7.19 -12.68
N TYR A 57 -3.22 -7.56 -11.43
CA TYR A 57 -2.06 -7.10 -10.66
C TYR A 57 -0.73 -7.65 -11.17
N LEU A 58 -0.74 -8.83 -11.81
CA LEU A 58 0.41 -9.34 -12.56
C LEU A 58 0.77 -8.40 -13.72
N SER A 59 -0.22 -8.05 -14.56
CA SER A 59 -0.02 -7.10 -15.66
C SER A 59 0.44 -5.72 -15.18
N ILE A 60 -0.12 -5.20 -14.08
CA ILE A 60 0.33 -3.92 -13.48
C ILE A 60 1.80 -4.03 -13.07
N SER A 61 2.18 -5.11 -12.37
CA SER A 61 3.55 -5.31 -11.89
C SER A 61 4.53 -5.34 -13.06
N GLU A 62 4.21 -6.08 -14.12
CA GLU A 62 5.03 -6.17 -15.33
C GLU A 62 5.18 -4.79 -15.99
N HIS A 63 4.07 -4.07 -16.17
CA HIS A 63 4.07 -2.74 -16.78
C HIS A 63 4.91 -1.73 -15.99
N CYS A 64 4.88 -1.81 -14.66
CA CYS A 64 5.62 -0.93 -13.77
C CYS A 64 7.05 -1.43 -13.44
N ASN A 65 7.53 -2.48 -14.12
CA ASN A 65 8.84 -3.10 -13.88
C ASN A 65 9.06 -3.52 -12.41
N MET A 66 8.01 -4.01 -11.77
CA MET A 66 8.00 -4.55 -10.42
C MET A 66 8.00 -6.07 -10.45
N ARG A 67 8.65 -6.70 -9.46
CA ARG A 67 8.64 -8.16 -9.35
C ARG A 67 7.27 -8.72 -8.99
N PHE A 68 6.51 -7.99 -8.17
CA PHE A 68 5.17 -8.34 -7.71
C PHE A 68 4.46 -7.10 -7.16
N PHE A 69 3.13 -7.08 -7.20
CA PHE A 69 2.30 -6.05 -6.60
C PHE A 69 2.08 -6.39 -5.12
N THR A 70 2.32 -5.44 -4.21
CA THR A 70 2.14 -5.67 -2.76
C THR A 70 1.12 -4.76 -2.11
N LEU A 71 0.46 -5.30 -1.10
CA LEU A 71 -0.31 -4.57 -0.10
C LEU A 71 0.34 -4.76 1.27
N HIS A 72 0.21 -3.73 2.10
CA HIS A 72 0.66 -3.76 3.49
C HIS A 72 -0.53 -3.55 4.41
N GLN A 73 -0.70 -4.43 5.39
CA GLN A 73 -1.80 -4.36 6.33
C GLN A 73 -1.29 -4.04 7.73
N SER A 74 -1.88 -3.02 8.37
CA SER A 74 -1.81 -2.84 9.82
C SER A 74 -3.06 -3.43 10.49
N GLN A 75 -3.13 -3.34 11.83
CA GLN A 75 -4.36 -3.72 12.54
C GLN A 75 -5.59 -2.88 12.15
N LEU A 76 -5.37 -1.71 11.55
CA LEU A 76 -6.43 -0.77 11.23
C LEU A 76 -6.76 -0.73 9.75
N ARG A 77 -5.80 -0.86 8.83
CA ARG A 77 -6.06 -0.62 7.38
C ARG A 77 -5.11 -1.36 6.47
N VAL A 78 -5.43 -1.28 5.18
CA VAL A 78 -4.59 -1.69 4.06
C VAL A 78 -3.96 -0.44 3.41
N TYR A 79 -2.70 -0.57 3.04
CA TYR A 79 -1.87 0.49 2.51
C TYR A 79 -1.09 0.02 1.28
N LEU A 80 -0.78 0.98 0.41
CA LEU A 80 0.39 0.93 -0.44
C LEU A 80 1.52 1.56 0.36
N ALA A 81 2.56 0.78 0.68
CA ALA A 81 3.68 1.25 1.48
C ALA A 81 5.00 0.86 0.83
N HIS A 82 6.02 1.69 0.99
CA HIS A 82 7.35 1.39 0.48
C HIS A 82 8.45 2.10 1.26
N LEU A 83 9.68 1.61 1.03
CA LEU A 83 10.91 2.25 1.40
C LEU A 83 11.41 3.08 0.22
N ASN A 84 11.56 4.38 0.43
CA ASN A 84 12.21 5.28 -0.49
C ASN A 84 13.67 5.46 -0.06
N ASP A 85 14.59 4.92 -0.88
CA ASP A 85 16.05 4.94 -0.65
C ASP A 85 16.79 5.65 -1.79
N ALA A 86 16.18 6.71 -2.35
CA ALA A 86 16.71 7.46 -3.50
C ALA A 86 17.97 8.32 -3.18
N GLY A 87 18.92 7.82 -2.38
CA GLY A 87 20.22 8.45 -2.10
C GLY A 87 20.24 9.38 -0.89
N HIS A 88 19.23 9.33 -0.04
CA HIS A 88 19.16 10.04 1.25
C HIS A 88 18.93 9.05 2.41
N ALA A 89 18.73 9.55 3.63
CA ALA A 89 18.29 8.70 4.73
C ALA A 89 16.98 7.99 4.34
N PRO A 90 16.87 6.65 4.54
CA PRO A 90 15.70 5.90 4.10
C PRO A 90 14.42 6.45 4.71
N ARG A 91 13.38 6.62 3.90
CA ARG A 91 12.07 7.09 4.35
C ARG A 91 11.01 6.03 4.07
N TRP A 92 10.17 5.78 5.06
CA TRP A 92 9.03 4.88 4.93
C TRP A 92 7.79 5.70 4.64
N GLU A 93 7.09 5.31 3.60
CA GLU A 93 5.93 6.04 3.09
C GLU A 93 4.75 5.08 3.04
N ALA A 94 3.57 5.57 3.44
CA ALA A 94 2.34 4.79 3.41
C ALA A 94 1.17 5.65 2.91
N ARG A 95 0.38 5.05 2.03
CA ARG A 95 -0.89 5.60 1.55
C ARG A 95 -2.00 4.58 1.82
N PRO A 96 -3.00 4.90 2.63
CA PRO A 96 -4.14 4.02 2.84
C PRO A 96 -4.93 3.93 1.54
N ILE A 97 -5.48 2.76 1.27
CA ILE A 97 -6.31 2.53 0.10
C ILE A 97 -7.64 1.91 0.49
N THR A 98 -8.67 2.16 -0.31
CA THR A 98 -9.94 1.43 -0.24
C THR A 98 -9.93 0.26 -1.22
N LEU A 99 -10.84 -0.69 -1.03
CA LEU A 99 -11.06 -1.77 -2.00
C LEU A 99 -11.44 -1.22 -3.38
N SER A 100 -12.29 -0.17 -3.41
CA SER A 100 -12.69 0.48 -4.66
C SER A 100 -11.52 1.11 -5.41
N GLN A 101 -10.58 1.74 -4.70
CA GLN A 101 -9.35 2.27 -5.30
C GLN A 101 -8.45 1.14 -5.82
N LEU A 102 -8.32 0.04 -5.07
CA LEU A 102 -7.52 -1.10 -5.49
C LEU A 102 -8.07 -1.78 -6.77
N GLN A 103 -9.38 -1.71 -7.00
CA GLN A 103 -10.05 -2.22 -8.19
C GLN A 103 -9.97 -1.26 -9.39
N ASP A 104 -9.57 -0.02 -9.17
CA ASP A 104 -9.32 0.96 -10.23
C ASP A 104 -7.92 0.72 -10.82
N ILE A 105 -7.90 0.06 -11.98
CA ILE A 105 -6.66 -0.41 -12.61
C ILE A 105 -5.84 0.75 -13.16
N GLU A 106 -6.49 1.79 -13.67
CA GLU A 106 -5.81 3.00 -14.14
C GLU A 106 -5.15 3.71 -12.96
N LEU A 107 -5.86 3.85 -11.84
CA LEU A 107 -5.31 4.42 -10.61
C LEU A 107 -4.13 3.60 -10.09
N MET A 108 -4.28 2.28 -9.97
CA MET A 108 -3.20 1.41 -9.46
C MET A 108 -1.98 1.43 -10.37
N THR A 109 -2.16 1.39 -11.69
CA THR A 109 -1.07 1.52 -12.65
C THR A 109 -0.37 2.88 -12.49
N HIS A 110 -1.13 3.97 -12.38
CA HIS A 110 -0.58 5.31 -12.19
C HIS A 110 0.20 5.44 -10.87
N LEU A 111 -0.29 4.87 -9.76
CA LEU A 111 0.41 4.94 -8.48
C LEU A 111 1.65 4.04 -8.40
N MET A 112 1.67 2.94 -9.15
CA MET A 112 2.82 2.03 -9.24
C MET A 112 3.86 2.48 -10.26
N GLN A 113 3.46 3.20 -11.30
CA GLN A 113 4.36 3.81 -12.25
C GLN A 113 5.19 4.89 -11.56
N ASP A 114 6.52 4.77 -11.60
CA ASP A 114 7.43 5.64 -10.85
C ASP A 114 7.04 5.75 -9.36
N HIS A 115 6.70 4.61 -8.75
CA HIS A 115 6.06 4.50 -7.42
C HIS A 115 6.64 5.44 -6.34
N ALA A 116 7.97 5.57 -6.25
CA ALA A 116 8.63 6.48 -5.29
C ALA A 116 8.37 7.96 -5.59
N TYR A 117 8.23 8.32 -6.87
CA TYR A 117 7.90 9.67 -7.32
C TYR A 117 6.41 9.96 -7.15
N GLN A 118 5.51 9.08 -7.61
CA GLN A 118 4.07 9.33 -7.57
C GLN A 118 3.50 9.33 -6.15
N LEU A 119 4.00 8.44 -5.27
CA LEU A 119 3.64 8.49 -3.86
C LEU A 119 4.33 9.66 -3.14
N GLY A 120 5.58 9.97 -3.49
CA GLY A 120 6.34 11.10 -2.94
C GLY A 120 5.74 12.47 -3.25
N LEU A 121 5.16 12.66 -4.44
CA LEU A 121 4.52 13.92 -4.85
C LEU A 121 3.28 14.28 -4.04
N ARG A 122 2.63 13.29 -3.41
CA ARG A 122 1.40 13.47 -2.63
C ARG A 122 1.64 13.34 -1.13
N ILE A 123 2.88 13.53 -0.68
CA ILE A 123 3.18 13.52 0.74
C ILE A 123 2.53 14.72 1.41
N ASN A 124 1.60 14.44 2.32
CA ASN A 124 0.98 15.44 3.18
C ASN A 124 1.54 15.30 4.60
N LEU A 125 2.29 16.30 5.04
CA LEU A 125 2.97 16.33 6.34
C LEU A 125 2.01 16.59 7.51
N ASP A 126 0.80 17.10 7.23
CA ASP A 126 -0.21 17.39 8.24
C ASP A 126 -1.07 16.16 8.58
N LEU A 127 -0.93 15.06 7.82
CA LEU A 127 -1.68 13.83 8.08
C LEU A 127 -1.13 13.07 9.27
N ASN A 128 -1.87 13.15 10.38
CA ASN A 128 -1.58 12.40 11.59
C ASN A 128 -2.75 11.50 12.00
N TYR A 129 -2.68 10.21 11.65
CA TYR A 129 -3.60 9.17 12.12
C TYR A 129 -2.83 7.94 12.61
N PRO A 130 -3.42 7.10 13.49
CA PRO A 130 -2.79 5.84 13.89
C PRO A 130 -2.63 4.90 12.70
N ILE A 131 -1.46 4.28 12.56
CA ILE A 131 -1.23 3.21 11.57
C ILE A 131 -1.88 1.93 12.03
#